data_AF-A0AAP2ZAK6-F1
#
_entry.id   AF-A0AAP2ZAK6-F1
#
_cell.length_a   1.000
_cell.length_b   1.000
_cell.length_c   1.000
_cell.angle_alpha   90.00
_cell.angle_beta   90.00
_cell.angle_gamma   90.00
#
_symmetry.space_group_name_H-M   'P 1'
#
loop_
_entity.id
_entity.type
_entity.pdbx_description
1 polymer ?
#
loop_
_entity_poly.entity_id
_entity_poly.type
_entity_poly.pdbx_seq_one_letter_code
_entity_poly.pdbx_strand_id
1 'polypeptide(L)'
;MKRRRFILGTATASIGGSALLGSGAFSRVDGHRNVHIEVVGDDDAYLRLEYPTVEIVDCAGTVTLLTVTNRLKAAIDEMGFELIDADDLDVEAIELPDTPIGVGEQGEVTAVIACNEDVTSRVGFEINVDGTDLAVEAHRTDADAIDVECACPCDSETAWSDGEPYNPEGRGNWATYTLWEDGMAYDLVAGQHMEAGVVTFSKDDGHVEITIDLHDGWSLQDVEEPVKIQGYDEPPSGNPAPGQFSTYKGGKAKISVENYPYYGVHLDVEKCGKS
;
A
#
# COMPACT_ATOMS: atom_id res chain seq x y z
N MET A 1 -101.05 -13.21 43.50
CA MET A 1 -101.51 -12.02 42.73
C MET A 1 -100.50 -11.77 41.60
N LYS A 2 -100.89 -11.95 40.31
CA LYS A 2 -100.91 -10.91 39.23
C LYS A 2 -99.67 -9.96 39.24
N ARG A 3 -98.87 -9.73 38.19
CA ARG A 3 -98.97 -9.92 36.71
C ARG A 3 -97.58 -9.72 36.06
N ARG A 4 -97.24 -10.61 35.10
CA ARG A 4 -96.65 -10.41 33.75
C ARG A 4 -95.76 -9.19 33.49
N ARG A 5 -94.56 -9.42 32.90
CA ARG A 5 -94.19 -8.98 31.53
C ARG A 5 -93.14 -9.92 30.91
N PHE A 6 -93.35 -10.21 29.63
CA PHE A 6 -92.71 -11.19 28.75
C PHE A 6 -92.50 -10.47 27.42
N ILE A 7 -91.26 -10.35 26.93
CA ILE A 7 -90.77 -10.12 25.54
C ILE A 7 -89.24 -10.39 25.65
N LEU A 8 -88.61 -11.49 25.23
CA LEU A 8 -88.48 -12.19 23.93
C LEU A 8 -87.92 -11.32 22.81
N GLY A 9 -86.61 -11.46 22.56
CA GLY A 9 -85.89 -10.87 21.44
C GLY A 9 -84.60 -11.64 21.16
N THR A 10 -84.73 -12.91 20.78
CA THR A 10 -83.67 -13.73 20.16
C THR A 10 -83.84 -13.70 18.65
N ALA A 11 -82.78 -13.34 17.92
CA ALA A 11 -82.19 -14.14 16.84
C ALA A 11 -81.38 -13.24 15.89
N THR A 12 -80.06 -13.42 15.87
CA THR A 12 -79.34 -13.86 14.67
C THR A 12 -78.05 -14.54 15.10
N ALA A 13 -77.94 -15.81 14.74
CA ALA A 13 -76.82 -16.68 15.01
C ALA A 13 -75.82 -16.64 13.84
N SER A 14 -74.52 -16.64 14.15
CA SER A 14 -73.48 -17.19 13.26
C SER A 14 -72.23 -17.54 14.07
N ILE A 15 -72.25 -18.77 14.59
CA ILE A 15 -71.21 -19.81 14.51
C ILE A 15 -69.75 -19.35 14.37
N GLY A 16 -68.92 -19.81 15.31
CA GLY A 16 -67.45 -19.91 15.25
C GLY A 16 -66.85 -19.46 16.58
N GLY A 17 -66.25 -20.26 17.43
CA GLY A 17 -65.77 -21.63 17.39
C GLY A 17 -64.89 -21.77 18.64
N SER A 18 -65.23 -22.73 19.51
CA SER A 18 -64.36 -23.48 20.43
C SER A 18 -63.26 -22.79 21.25
N ALA A 19 -63.21 -23.19 22.54
CA ALA A 19 -62.05 -23.25 23.44
C ALA A 19 -61.92 -22.13 24.50
N LEU A 20 -62.81 -22.15 25.48
CA LEU A 20 -62.54 -21.66 26.84
C LEU A 20 -61.70 -22.67 27.65
N LEU A 21 -60.58 -23.12 27.08
CA LEU A 21 -59.52 -23.89 27.75
C LEU A 21 -58.16 -23.46 27.17
N GLY A 22 -57.81 -22.20 27.37
CA GLY A 22 -56.45 -21.73 27.18
C GLY A 22 -55.66 -22.00 28.46
N SER A 23 -54.99 -23.14 28.50
CA SER A 23 -53.94 -23.46 29.47
C SER A 23 -52.90 -22.33 29.50
N GLY A 24 -52.84 -21.57 30.58
CA GLY A 24 -51.76 -20.62 30.86
C GLY A 24 -50.45 -21.32 31.23
N ALA A 25 -50.00 -22.26 30.40
CA ALA A 25 -48.67 -22.82 30.48
C ALA A 25 -47.75 -21.92 29.67
N PHE A 26 -47.11 -20.96 30.33
CA PHE A 26 -45.90 -20.36 29.78
C PHE A 26 -44.84 -21.47 29.79
N SER A 27 -44.69 -22.18 28.68
CA SER A 27 -43.46 -22.94 28.43
C SER A 27 -42.36 -21.92 28.16
N ARG A 28 -41.69 -21.47 29.23
CA ARG A 28 -40.38 -20.85 29.12
C ARG A 28 -39.48 -21.90 28.45
N VAL A 29 -39.17 -21.70 27.18
CA VAL A 29 -38.11 -22.45 26.52
C VAL A 29 -36.80 -21.83 27.02
N ASP A 30 -36.25 -22.42 28.06
CA ASP A 30 -34.89 -22.14 28.50
C ASP A 30 -33.97 -22.98 27.62
N GLY A 31 -33.49 -22.38 26.53
CA GLY A 31 -32.53 -23.00 25.64
C GLY A 31 -31.15 -22.95 26.28
N HIS A 32 -30.72 -24.03 26.95
CA HIS A 32 -29.34 -24.16 27.40
C HIS A 32 -28.42 -24.27 26.18
N ARG A 33 -27.84 -23.15 25.73
CA ARG A 33 -26.65 -23.18 24.88
C ARG A 33 -25.45 -23.42 25.78
N ASN A 34 -24.85 -24.59 25.69
CA ASN A 34 -23.63 -24.90 26.44
C ASN A 34 -22.45 -24.32 25.67
N VAL A 35 -21.89 -23.21 26.16
CA VAL A 35 -20.72 -22.56 25.56
C VAL A 35 -19.49 -23.09 26.29
N HIS A 36 -18.60 -23.76 25.56
CA HIS A 36 -17.33 -24.24 26.08
C HIS A 36 -16.22 -23.34 25.53
N ILE A 37 -15.49 -22.68 26.43
CA ILE A 37 -14.34 -21.82 26.10
C ILE A 37 -13.12 -22.51 26.69
N GLU A 38 -12.19 -22.91 25.83
CA GLU A 38 -10.92 -23.50 26.20
C GLU A 38 -9.81 -22.63 25.63
N VAL A 39 -8.86 -22.23 26.48
CA VAL A 39 -7.66 -21.48 26.06
C VAL A 39 -6.52 -22.47 26.01
N VAL A 40 -6.04 -22.76 24.80
CA VAL A 40 -4.94 -23.68 24.52
C VAL A 40 -3.79 -22.93 23.84
N GLY A 41 -2.58 -23.49 23.91
CA GLY A 41 -1.47 -23.01 23.08
C GLY A 41 -1.67 -23.40 21.61
N ASP A 42 -0.93 -22.76 20.71
CA ASP A 42 -1.10 -22.91 19.26
C ASP A 42 -0.95 -24.36 18.76
N ASP A 43 -0.14 -25.18 19.44
CA ASP A 43 0.06 -26.59 19.10
C ASP A 43 -1.21 -27.46 19.24
N ASP A 44 -2.11 -27.09 20.16
CA ASP A 44 -3.35 -27.81 20.49
C ASP A 44 -4.61 -27.06 20.02
N ALA A 45 -4.44 -25.91 19.36
CA ALA A 45 -5.55 -25.11 18.84
C ALA A 45 -6.32 -25.83 17.72
N TYR A 46 -7.65 -25.69 17.74
CA TYR A 46 -8.53 -26.19 16.69
C TYR A 46 -8.32 -25.49 15.34
N LEU A 47 -7.78 -24.28 15.37
CA LEU A 47 -7.27 -23.56 14.22
C LEU A 47 -5.79 -23.33 14.47
N ARG A 48 -4.92 -23.92 13.66
CA ARG A 48 -3.48 -23.66 13.76
C ARG A 48 -3.13 -22.51 12.84
N LEU A 49 -2.51 -21.48 13.40
CA LEU A 49 -1.97 -20.35 12.66
C LEU A 49 -0.45 -20.49 12.69
N GLU A 50 0.17 -20.62 11.52
CA GLU A 50 1.62 -20.60 11.36
C GLU A 50 1.99 -19.34 10.58
N TYR A 51 2.92 -18.55 11.10
CA TYR A 51 3.36 -17.31 10.47
C TYR A 51 4.88 -17.34 10.31
N PRO A 52 5.41 -16.75 9.23
CA PRO A 52 6.85 -16.60 9.08
C PRO A 52 7.38 -15.61 10.13
N THR A 53 8.62 -15.81 10.54
CA THR A 53 9.28 -14.90 11.50
C THR A 53 9.71 -13.60 10.84
N VAL A 54 10.20 -13.70 9.60
CA VAL A 54 10.60 -12.55 8.77
C VAL A 54 10.32 -12.90 7.32
N GLU A 55 9.66 -12.00 6.59
CA GLU A 55 9.54 -12.04 5.13
C GLU A 55 10.26 -10.86 4.51
N ILE A 56 11.10 -11.11 3.51
CA ILE A 56 11.89 -10.07 2.84
C ILE A 56 11.30 -9.84 1.45
N VAL A 57 11.03 -8.58 1.11
CA VAL A 57 10.47 -8.16 -0.18
C VAL A 57 11.41 -7.19 -0.89
N ASP A 58 11.69 -7.46 -2.17
CA ASP A 58 12.48 -6.60 -3.04
C ASP A 58 11.64 -5.41 -3.55
N CYS A 59 11.39 -4.43 -2.68
CA CYS A 59 10.49 -3.28 -2.84
C CYS A 59 9.02 -3.57 -3.11
N ALA A 60 8.68 -4.64 -3.80
CA ALA A 60 7.32 -5.08 -3.95
C ALA A 60 7.23 -6.56 -4.26
N GLY A 61 6.16 -7.17 -3.78
CA GLY A 61 5.95 -8.59 -3.98
C GLY A 61 4.81 -9.10 -3.13
N THR A 62 4.54 -10.39 -3.30
CA THR A 62 3.56 -11.10 -2.49
C THR A 62 4.29 -11.79 -1.35
N VAL A 63 3.87 -11.51 -0.12
CA VAL A 63 4.33 -12.23 1.08
C VAL A 63 3.21 -13.10 1.61
N THR A 64 3.58 -14.21 2.23
CA THR A 64 2.63 -15.00 3.03
C THR A 64 2.58 -14.40 4.42
N LEU A 65 1.41 -13.89 4.82
CA LEU A 65 1.22 -13.39 6.18
C LEU A 65 1.06 -14.56 7.15
N LEU A 66 0.21 -15.53 6.81
CA LEU A 66 0.02 -16.71 7.64
C LEU A 66 -0.55 -17.89 6.86
N THR A 67 -0.26 -19.08 7.34
CA THR A 67 -0.86 -20.34 6.94
C THR A 67 -1.87 -20.79 7.99
N VAL A 68 -3.13 -20.92 7.57
CA VAL A 68 -4.22 -21.47 8.37
C VAL A 68 -4.30 -22.97 8.12
N THR A 69 -4.24 -23.78 9.18
CA THR A 69 -4.60 -25.22 9.09
C THR A 69 -5.91 -25.47 9.81
N ASN A 70 -6.88 -26.02 9.09
CA ASN A 70 -8.15 -26.44 9.68
C ASN A 70 -7.97 -27.73 10.50
N ARG A 71 -8.00 -27.65 11.83
CA ARG A 71 -8.02 -28.82 12.74
C ARG A 71 -9.37 -29.00 13.43
N LEU A 72 -10.40 -28.33 12.92
CA LEU A 72 -11.78 -28.47 13.39
C LEU A 72 -12.35 -29.82 12.98
N LYS A 73 -13.55 -30.13 13.46
CA LYS A 73 -14.30 -31.34 13.09
C LYS A 73 -15.17 -31.15 11.85
N ALA A 74 -15.17 -29.96 11.27
CA ALA A 74 -15.96 -29.56 10.10
C ALA A 74 -15.13 -28.65 9.18
N ALA A 75 -15.60 -28.46 7.95
CA ALA A 75 -14.97 -27.53 7.02
C ALA A 75 -15.15 -26.08 7.50
N ILE A 76 -14.21 -25.24 7.08
CA ILE A 76 -14.32 -23.78 7.17
C ILE A 76 -15.05 -23.33 5.91
N ASP A 77 -16.20 -22.68 6.08
CA ASP A 77 -17.06 -22.26 4.97
C ASP A 77 -16.79 -20.80 4.57
N GLU A 78 -16.33 -19.97 5.52
CA GLU A 78 -16.03 -18.55 5.31
C GLU A 78 -14.83 -18.12 6.17
N MET A 79 -14.04 -17.20 5.64
CA MET A 79 -12.87 -16.63 6.32
C MET A 79 -12.85 -15.11 6.09
N GLY A 80 -12.61 -14.37 7.16
CA GLY A 80 -12.35 -12.94 7.16
C GLY A 80 -10.97 -12.65 7.73
N PHE A 81 -10.31 -11.63 7.20
CA PHE A 81 -9.01 -11.14 7.67
C PHE A 81 -9.02 -9.63 7.66
N GLU A 82 -8.49 -9.03 8.71
CA GLU A 82 -8.35 -7.58 8.85
C GLU A 82 -6.94 -7.24 9.35
N LEU A 83 -6.28 -6.30 8.68
CA LEU A 83 -5.04 -5.73 9.17
C LEU A 83 -5.35 -4.68 10.24
N ILE A 84 -4.77 -4.86 11.42
CA ILE A 84 -4.90 -3.94 12.55
C ILE A 84 -3.76 -2.92 12.53
N ASP A 85 -2.56 -3.38 12.17
CA ASP A 85 -1.35 -2.58 12.15
C ASP A 85 -0.46 -3.03 10.99
N ALA A 86 0.02 -2.08 10.21
CA ALA A 86 0.94 -2.26 9.09
C ALA A 86 1.68 -0.93 8.83
N ASP A 87 2.00 -0.21 9.90
CA ASP A 87 2.63 1.11 9.82
C ASP A 87 3.88 1.05 8.92
N ASP A 88 4.02 2.02 8.02
CA ASP A 88 5.12 2.13 7.05
C ASP A 88 5.16 1.09 5.90
N LEU A 89 4.16 0.22 5.75
CA LEU A 89 3.98 -0.62 4.55
C LEU A 89 2.81 -0.15 3.69
N ASP A 90 3.00 -0.13 2.38
CA ASP A 90 1.88 0.01 1.44
C ASP A 90 1.34 -1.37 1.09
N VAL A 91 0.17 -1.72 1.65
CA VAL A 91 -0.50 -2.99 1.36
C VAL A 91 -1.50 -2.76 0.23
N GLU A 92 -1.12 -3.16 -0.99
CA GLU A 92 -1.93 -2.98 -2.19
C GLU A 92 -3.15 -3.92 -2.22
N ALA A 93 -2.98 -5.15 -1.74
CA ALA A 93 -4.01 -6.18 -1.74
C ALA A 93 -3.77 -7.27 -0.69
N ILE A 94 -4.84 -7.92 -0.25
CA ILE A 94 -4.81 -9.12 0.59
C ILE A 94 -5.59 -10.21 -0.15
N GLU A 95 -5.00 -11.39 -0.28
CA GLU A 95 -5.64 -12.56 -0.86
C GLU A 95 -5.90 -13.60 0.22
N LEU A 96 -7.14 -14.07 0.27
CA LEU A 96 -7.59 -15.11 1.19
C LEU A 96 -7.58 -16.47 0.49
N PRO A 97 -7.39 -17.57 1.25
CA PRO A 97 -7.46 -18.89 0.67
C PRO A 97 -8.87 -19.22 0.18
N ASP A 98 -8.95 -20.08 -0.83
CA ASP A 98 -10.22 -20.57 -1.35
C ASP A 98 -10.99 -21.34 -0.26
N THR A 99 -12.26 -20.99 -0.09
CA THR A 99 -13.20 -21.70 0.78
C THR A 99 -14.14 -22.60 -0.03
N PRO A 100 -14.55 -23.77 0.49
CA PRO A 100 -14.32 -24.23 1.85
C PRO A 100 -12.96 -24.91 2.07
N ILE A 101 -12.37 -24.73 3.26
CA ILE A 101 -11.15 -25.44 3.67
C ILE A 101 -11.53 -26.70 4.44
N GLY A 102 -11.22 -27.87 3.88
CA GLY A 102 -11.54 -29.17 4.48
C GLY A 102 -10.78 -29.45 5.78
N VAL A 103 -11.24 -30.45 6.53
CA VAL A 103 -10.58 -30.86 7.78
C VAL A 103 -9.19 -31.42 7.48
N GLY A 104 -8.16 -30.84 8.10
CA GLY A 104 -6.76 -31.16 7.88
C GLY A 104 -6.13 -30.45 6.68
N GLU A 105 -6.91 -29.68 5.91
CA GLU A 105 -6.40 -28.87 4.80
C GLU A 105 -5.88 -27.52 5.29
N GLN A 106 -5.12 -26.86 4.40
CA GLN A 106 -4.43 -25.61 4.67
C GLN A 106 -4.82 -24.56 3.64
N GLY A 107 -4.78 -23.30 4.07
CA GLY A 107 -4.92 -22.12 3.23
C GLY A 107 -3.91 -21.06 3.63
N GLU A 108 -3.43 -20.29 2.67
CA GLU A 108 -2.51 -19.19 2.90
C GLU A 108 -3.23 -17.86 2.74
N VAL A 109 -2.99 -16.95 3.69
CA VAL A 109 -3.33 -15.53 3.53
C VAL A 109 -2.07 -14.84 3.04
N THR A 110 -2.15 -14.21 1.88
CA THR A 110 -1.04 -13.47 1.29
C THR A 110 -1.37 -11.99 1.19
N ALA A 111 -0.34 -11.15 1.17
CA ALA A 111 -0.48 -9.72 0.94
C ALA A 111 0.47 -9.27 -0.17
N VAL A 112 -0.01 -8.40 -1.04
CA VAL A 112 0.81 -7.67 -2.01
C VAL A 112 1.29 -6.41 -1.32
N ILE A 113 2.60 -6.35 -1.08
CA ILE A 113 3.26 -5.25 -0.39
C ILE A 113 4.07 -4.44 -1.41
N ALA A 114 4.07 -3.13 -1.23
CA ALA A 114 4.95 -2.19 -1.90
C ALA A 114 5.63 -1.26 -0.89
N CYS A 115 6.89 -0.93 -1.19
CA CYS A 115 7.78 -0.13 -0.38
C CYS A 115 8.62 0.76 -1.29
N ASN A 116 8.95 1.95 -0.79
CA ASN A 116 9.78 2.94 -1.50
C ASN A 116 11.17 3.11 -0.89
N GLU A 117 11.40 2.52 0.27
CA GLU A 117 12.64 2.60 1.03
C GLU A 117 12.86 1.32 1.84
N ASP A 118 14.07 1.20 2.41
CA ASP A 118 14.38 0.13 3.35
C ASP A 118 13.59 0.36 4.64
N VAL A 119 12.64 -0.53 4.92
CA VAL A 119 11.81 -0.45 6.12
C VAL A 119 11.57 -1.84 6.69
N THR A 120 11.55 -1.92 8.02
CA THR A 120 11.06 -3.09 8.74
C THR A 120 9.79 -2.69 9.47
N SER A 121 8.69 -3.33 9.12
CA SER A 121 7.40 -3.06 9.73
C SER A 121 6.83 -4.33 10.36
N ARG A 122 5.98 -4.11 11.35
CA ARG A 122 5.34 -5.16 12.13
C ARG A 122 3.87 -5.21 11.78
N VAL A 123 3.44 -6.37 11.28
CA VAL A 123 2.06 -6.55 10.81
C VAL A 123 1.22 -7.24 11.89
N GLY A 124 0.23 -6.50 12.41
CA GLY A 124 -0.81 -6.99 13.32
C GLY A 124 -2.11 -7.28 12.57
N PHE A 125 -2.83 -8.33 12.98
CA PHE A 125 -4.03 -8.77 12.26
C PHE A 125 -5.09 -9.42 13.14
N GLU A 126 -6.31 -9.48 12.60
CA GLU A 126 -7.44 -10.24 13.09
C GLU A 126 -7.88 -11.24 12.04
N ILE A 127 -8.20 -12.46 12.48
CA ILE A 127 -8.78 -13.50 11.62
C ILE A 127 -10.06 -14.04 12.23
N ASN A 128 -11.08 -14.14 11.39
CA ASN A 128 -12.39 -14.68 11.71
C ASN A 128 -12.67 -15.87 10.78
N VAL A 129 -13.11 -16.98 11.34
CA VAL A 129 -13.35 -18.23 10.62
C VAL A 129 -14.70 -18.78 11.02
N ASP A 130 -15.58 -18.96 10.03
CA ASP A 130 -16.92 -19.48 10.21
C ASP A 130 -17.09 -20.83 9.50
N GLY A 131 -17.78 -21.74 10.19
CA GLY A 131 -18.23 -23.00 9.64
C GLY A 131 -19.67 -23.28 10.07
N THR A 132 -20.26 -24.31 9.47
CA THR A 132 -21.68 -24.66 9.63
C THR A 132 -22.22 -24.63 11.09
N ASP A 133 -21.41 -25.00 12.09
CA ASP A 133 -21.80 -25.01 13.52
C ASP A 133 -20.71 -24.43 14.45
N LEU A 134 -19.75 -23.68 13.93
CA LEU A 134 -18.62 -23.14 14.70
C LEU A 134 -18.20 -21.77 14.19
N ALA A 135 -17.69 -20.95 15.09
CA ALA A 135 -16.98 -19.72 14.78
C ALA A 135 -15.68 -19.69 15.61
N VAL A 136 -14.58 -19.30 14.99
CA VAL A 136 -13.29 -19.09 15.64
C VAL A 136 -12.83 -17.68 15.29
N GLU A 137 -12.52 -16.91 16.32
CA GLU A 137 -12.00 -15.55 16.23
C GLU A 137 -10.62 -15.54 16.90
N ALA A 138 -9.61 -15.01 16.21
CA ALA A 138 -8.27 -14.86 16.75
C ALA A 138 -7.74 -13.47 16.43
N HIS A 139 -7.27 -12.79 17.48
CA HIS A 139 -6.65 -11.47 17.38
C HIS A 139 -5.18 -11.59 17.74
N ARG A 140 -4.31 -10.94 16.97
CA ARG A 140 -2.88 -10.87 17.27
C ARG A 140 -2.39 -9.42 17.16
N THR A 141 -1.91 -8.91 18.29
CA THR A 141 -1.22 -7.62 18.43
C THR A 141 0.05 -7.85 19.27
N ASP A 142 1.13 -7.16 18.93
CA ASP A 142 2.40 -7.07 19.69
C ASP A 142 3.41 -8.22 19.57
N ALA A 143 3.29 -9.30 20.37
CA ALA A 143 4.43 -10.20 20.68
C ALA A 143 4.72 -11.29 19.63
N ASP A 144 3.78 -11.51 18.71
CA ASP A 144 3.78 -12.57 17.69
C ASP A 144 3.44 -12.02 16.30
N ALA A 145 3.61 -10.71 16.11
CA ALA A 145 3.34 -10.05 14.84
C ALA A 145 4.44 -10.39 13.82
N ILE A 146 4.09 -10.33 12.53
CA ILE A 146 4.98 -10.69 11.43
C ILE A 146 5.88 -9.49 11.14
N ASP A 147 7.19 -9.67 11.20
CA ASP A 147 8.12 -8.65 10.75
C ASP A 147 8.27 -8.80 9.22
N VAL A 148 7.90 -7.75 8.48
CA VAL A 148 8.13 -7.67 7.03
C VAL A 148 9.25 -6.67 6.79
N GLU A 149 10.29 -7.13 6.10
CA GLU A 149 11.45 -6.33 5.72
C GLU A 149 11.38 -6.00 4.23
N CYS A 150 11.31 -4.72 3.92
CA CYS A 150 11.50 -4.23 2.57
C CYS A 150 12.97 -3.90 2.36
N ALA A 151 13.57 -4.51 1.35
CA ALA A 151 14.91 -4.20 0.87
C ALA A 151 14.81 -3.52 -0.50
N CYS A 152 15.12 -2.23 -0.54
CA CYS A 152 15.05 -1.36 -1.69
C CYS A 152 16.42 -0.79 -2.07
N PRO A 153 17.30 -1.60 -2.68
CA PRO A 153 18.59 -1.10 -3.13
C PRO A 153 18.40 0.01 -4.17
N CYS A 154 19.13 1.12 -3.97
CA CYS A 154 19.13 2.23 -4.91
C CYS A 154 20.33 2.12 -5.86
N ASP A 155 20.08 2.25 -7.16
CA ASP A 155 21.13 2.35 -8.18
C ASP A 155 21.47 3.81 -8.45
N SER A 156 22.70 4.21 -8.11
CA SER A 156 23.20 5.57 -8.33
C SER A 156 23.54 5.81 -9.79
N GLU A 157 23.10 6.95 -10.32
CA GLU A 157 23.31 7.38 -11.69
C GLU A 157 23.65 8.87 -11.78
N THR A 158 24.12 9.27 -12.97
CA THR A 158 24.25 10.70 -13.32
C THR A 158 23.20 11.04 -14.35
N ALA A 159 22.58 12.22 -14.22
CA ALA A 159 21.56 12.69 -15.15
C ALA A 159 21.90 14.06 -15.73
N TRP A 160 21.49 14.26 -16.98
CA TRP A 160 21.64 15.52 -17.71
C TRP A 160 20.31 15.96 -18.29
N SER A 161 20.06 17.27 -18.32
CA SER A 161 18.92 17.81 -19.09
C SER A 161 19.12 17.57 -20.58
N ASP A 162 18.07 17.16 -21.28
CA ASP A 162 18.12 16.86 -22.71
C ASP A 162 18.50 18.10 -23.53
N GLY A 163 19.23 17.86 -24.63
CA GLY A 163 19.76 18.93 -25.46
C GLY A 163 20.89 18.49 -26.38
N GLU A 164 21.73 19.45 -26.78
CA GLU A 164 22.86 19.17 -27.67
C GLU A 164 24.04 18.58 -26.88
N PRO A 165 24.79 17.61 -27.45
CA PRO A 165 25.93 17.04 -26.77
C PRO A 165 27.08 18.04 -26.66
N TYR A 166 27.75 18.10 -25.51
CA TYR A 166 28.99 18.87 -25.35
C TYR A 166 30.10 18.41 -26.32
N ASN A 167 30.09 17.13 -26.69
CA ASN A 167 31.06 16.55 -27.61
C ASN A 167 30.34 15.78 -28.73
N PRO A 168 29.93 16.46 -29.81
CA PRO A 168 29.15 15.85 -30.89
C PRO A 168 29.92 14.77 -31.65
N GLU A 169 31.25 14.70 -31.52
CA GLU A 169 32.05 13.62 -32.11
C GLU A 169 32.03 12.31 -31.29
N GLY A 170 31.34 12.26 -30.15
CA GLY A 170 31.13 11.05 -29.35
C GLY A 170 32.38 10.54 -28.62
N ARG A 171 33.37 11.40 -28.37
CA ARG A 171 34.64 10.99 -27.73
C ARG A 171 34.56 11.08 -26.20
N GLY A 172 33.85 10.15 -25.57
CA GLY A 172 34.10 9.76 -24.18
C GLY A 172 33.24 10.42 -23.09
N ASN A 173 32.28 11.27 -23.44
CA ASN A 173 31.22 11.71 -22.52
C ASN A 173 29.88 11.81 -23.28
N TRP A 174 28.78 11.66 -22.54
CA TRP A 174 27.41 11.75 -23.08
C TRP A 174 26.66 12.99 -22.57
N ALA A 175 27.38 13.90 -21.88
CA ALA A 175 26.82 15.11 -21.32
C ALA A 175 26.21 16.01 -22.40
N THR A 176 25.06 16.60 -22.06
CA THR A 176 24.29 17.50 -22.91
C THR A 176 24.16 18.88 -22.25
N TYR A 177 23.96 19.90 -23.08
CA TYR A 177 23.53 21.22 -22.65
C TYR A 177 22.24 21.59 -23.38
N THR A 178 21.39 22.33 -22.69
CA THR A 178 20.07 22.70 -23.17
C THR A 178 20.10 24.14 -23.67
N LEU A 179 19.71 24.34 -24.93
CA LEU A 179 19.21 25.62 -25.42
C LEU A 179 17.74 25.71 -25.01
N TRP A 180 17.45 26.52 -24.00
CA TRP A 180 16.13 26.56 -23.38
C TRP A 180 15.22 27.60 -24.02
N GLU A 181 13.91 27.38 -23.88
CA GLU A 181 12.86 28.33 -24.21
C GLU A 181 11.96 28.57 -22.99
N ASP A 182 11.43 29.78 -22.87
CA ASP A 182 10.61 30.19 -21.72
C ASP A 182 9.34 29.35 -21.58
N GLY A 183 9.19 28.70 -20.42
CA GLY A 183 8.07 27.82 -20.08
C GLY A 183 8.17 26.41 -20.65
N MET A 184 9.30 26.03 -21.27
CA MET A 184 9.49 24.68 -21.80
C MET A 184 10.13 23.75 -20.77
N ALA A 185 9.69 22.48 -20.83
CA ALA A 185 10.26 21.37 -20.09
C ALA A 185 11.11 20.50 -21.01
N TYR A 186 12.20 19.98 -20.46
CA TYR A 186 13.16 19.12 -21.12
C TYR A 186 13.38 17.88 -20.27
N ASP A 187 13.51 16.72 -20.90
CA ASP A 187 13.70 15.47 -20.18
C ASP A 187 15.01 15.50 -19.38
N LEU A 188 14.99 14.94 -18.18
CA LEU A 188 16.18 14.68 -17.39
C LEU A 188 16.57 13.22 -17.61
N VAL A 189 17.65 12.98 -18.35
CA VAL A 189 18.06 11.63 -18.76
C VAL A 189 19.21 11.14 -17.88
N ALA A 190 18.96 10.10 -17.09
CA ALA A 190 19.94 9.37 -16.29
C ALA A 190 20.56 8.19 -17.07
N GLY A 191 21.83 7.91 -16.82
CA GLY A 191 22.51 6.73 -17.38
C GLY A 191 22.42 6.59 -18.90
N GLN A 192 22.35 7.72 -19.63
CA GLN A 192 22.16 7.86 -21.09
C GLN A 192 20.78 7.52 -21.65
N HIS A 193 19.96 6.73 -20.96
CA HIS A 193 18.75 6.13 -21.57
C HIS A 193 17.52 6.08 -20.65
N MET A 194 17.64 6.53 -19.40
CA MET A 194 16.55 6.45 -18.43
C MET A 194 15.97 7.84 -18.19
N GLU A 195 14.67 8.00 -18.40
CA GLU A 195 13.98 9.25 -18.07
C GLU A 195 13.79 9.33 -16.55
N ALA A 196 14.58 10.17 -15.89
CA ALA A 196 14.59 10.35 -14.44
C ALA A 196 13.67 11.47 -13.96
N GLY A 197 13.19 12.33 -14.87
CA GLY A 197 12.35 13.45 -14.54
C GLY A 197 12.33 14.48 -15.66
N VAL A 198 11.97 15.71 -15.30
CA VAL A 198 11.93 16.86 -16.20
C VAL A 198 12.58 18.07 -15.56
N VAL A 199 13.19 18.91 -16.41
CA VAL A 199 13.70 20.22 -16.04
C VAL A 199 12.92 21.28 -16.80
N THR A 200 12.24 22.17 -16.07
CA THR A 200 11.48 23.28 -16.64
C THR A 200 12.25 24.58 -16.45
N PHE A 201 12.37 25.36 -17.53
CA PHE A 201 12.98 26.70 -17.50
C PHE A 201 11.89 27.76 -17.63
N SER A 202 11.93 28.78 -16.78
CA SER A 202 10.97 29.89 -16.81
C SER A 202 11.69 31.21 -16.54
N LYS A 203 11.31 32.25 -17.28
CA LYS A 203 11.90 33.58 -17.11
C LYS A 203 11.36 34.23 -15.85
N ASP A 204 12.25 34.71 -14.99
CA ASP A 204 11.91 35.39 -13.74
C ASP A 204 12.75 36.67 -13.58
N ASP A 205 12.16 37.83 -13.85
CA ASP A 205 12.76 39.17 -13.67
C ASP A 205 14.30 39.29 -13.83
N GLY A 206 14.78 39.05 -15.06
CA GLY A 206 16.22 39.14 -15.40
C GLY A 206 17.05 37.89 -15.04
N HIS A 207 16.42 36.91 -14.39
CA HIS A 207 16.95 35.59 -14.05
C HIS A 207 16.17 34.50 -14.80
N VAL A 208 16.63 33.26 -14.64
CA VAL A 208 15.96 32.06 -15.08
C VAL A 208 15.69 31.20 -13.86
N GLU A 209 14.42 30.85 -13.67
CA GLU A 209 13.97 29.86 -12.72
C GLU A 209 14.04 28.48 -13.38
N ILE A 210 14.78 27.57 -12.75
CA ILE A 210 14.95 26.19 -13.16
C ILE A 210 14.26 25.33 -12.10
N THR A 211 13.25 24.57 -12.52
CA THR A 211 12.52 23.64 -11.67
C THR A 211 12.80 22.21 -12.11
N ILE A 212 13.18 21.37 -11.18
CA ILE A 212 13.49 19.95 -11.37
C ILE A 212 12.37 19.16 -10.71
N ASP A 213 11.70 18.34 -11.50
CA ASP A 213 10.69 17.40 -11.03
C ASP A 213 11.17 15.99 -11.39
N LEU A 214 11.53 15.18 -10.38
CA LEU A 214 11.94 13.79 -10.57
C LEU A 214 10.71 12.89 -10.68
N HIS A 215 10.78 11.88 -11.55
CA HIS A 215 9.73 10.88 -11.69
C HIS A 215 9.73 9.90 -10.50
N ASP A 216 8.62 9.17 -10.34
CA ASP A 216 8.49 8.16 -9.28
C ASP A 216 9.65 7.13 -9.33
N GLY A 217 10.18 6.81 -8.15
CA GLY A 217 11.35 5.94 -7.99
C GLY A 217 12.70 6.64 -8.17
N TRP A 218 12.73 7.92 -8.55
CA TRP A 218 13.97 8.71 -8.63
C TRP A 218 14.08 9.71 -7.49
N SER A 219 15.27 9.79 -6.89
CA SER A 219 15.64 10.79 -5.89
C SER A 219 17.00 11.41 -6.21
N LEU A 220 17.29 12.54 -5.57
CA LEU A 220 18.65 13.06 -5.53
C LEU A 220 19.48 12.20 -4.56
N GLN A 221 20.70 11.86 -4.94
CA GLN A 221 21.62 11.19 -4.02
C GLN A 221 21.88 12.05 -2.77
N ASP A 222 22.05 11.40 -1.61
CA ASP A 222 22.45 12.06 -0.35
C ASP A 222 23.94 12.44 -0.37
N VAL A 223 24.26 13.44 -1.18
CA VAL A 223 25.58 14.06 -1.30
C VAL A 223 25.47 15.58 -1.07
N GLU A 224 26.59 16.27 -0.86
CA GLU A 224 26.57 17.71 -0.54
C GLU A 224 26.02 18.58 -1.68
N GLU A 225 26.29 18.20 -2.94
CA GLU A 225 25.99 18.99 -4.13
C GLU A 225 25.36 18.14 -5.25
N PRO A 226 24.17 17.53 -5.05
CA PRO A 226 23.61 16.61 -6.02
C PRO A 226 23.18 17.34 -7.31
N VAL A 227 22.76 18.60 -7.22
CA VAL A 227 22.39 19.43 -8.37
C VAL A 227 23.54 20.40 -8.70
N LYS A 228 24.01 20.39 -9.95
CA LYS A 228 25.08 21.25 -10.46
C LYS A 228 24.63 21.87 -11.78
N ILE A 229 24.59 23.21 -11.83
CA ILE A 229 24.14 23.95 -13.01
C ILE A 229 25.23 24.92 -13.45
N GLN A 230 25.45 25.02 -14.76
CA GLN A 230 26.32 26.02 -15.37
C GLN A 230 25.61 26.68 -16.55
N GLY A 231 25.53 28.01 -16.53
CA GLY A 231 25.08 28.81 -17.66
C GLY A 231 26.24 29.20 -18.59
N TYR A 232 25.94 29.38 -19.88
CA TYR A 232 26.91 29.76 -20.91
C TYR A 232 26.32 30.78 -21.89
N ASP A 233 27.11 31.78 -22.27
CA ASP A 233 26.76 32.78 -23.30
C ASP A 233 26.85 32.23 -24.74
N GLU A 234 27.69 31.21 -24.95
CA GLU A 234 27.91 30.54 -26.24
C GLU A 234 27.80 29.01 -26.04
N PRO A 235 27.47 28.23 -27.09
CA PRO A 235 27.41 26.77 -26.99
C PRO A 235 28.72 26.18 -26.44
N PRO A 236 28.69 25.45 -25.31
CA PRO A 236 29.89 24.88 -24.73
C PRO A 236 30.39 23.68 -25.55
N SER A 237 31.67 23.33 -25.39
CA SER A 237 32.26 22.17 -26.06
C SER A 237 33.30 21.44 -25.18
N GLY A 238 33.57 20.19 -25.52
CA GLY A 238 34.55 19.34 -24.84
C GLY A 238 33.96 18.57 -23.66
N ASN A 239 34.79 18.14 -22.72
CA ASN A 239 34.30 17.41 -21.54
C ASN A 239 33.97 18.42 -20.43
N PRO A 240 32.71 18.51 -19.96
CA PRO A 240 32.39 19.34 -18.83
C PRO A 240 33.02 18.76 -17.55
N ALA A 241 33.26 19.64 -16.59
CA ALA A 241 33.69 19.27 -15.25
C ALA A 241 32.63 19.75 -14.25
N PRO A 242 31.55 18.96 -14.00
CA PRO A 242 30.43 19.39 -13.15
C PRO A 242 30.87 19.87 -11.76
N GLY A 243 31.87 19.26 -11.15
CA GLY A 243 32.43 19.69 -9.86
C GLY A 243 33.09 21.08 -9.86
N GLN A 244 33.31 21.68 -11.04
CA GLN A 244 33.83 23.04 -11.20
C GLN A 244 32.76 24.03 -11.68
N PHE A 245 31.49 23.61 -11.76
CA PHE A 245 30.40 24.50 -12.10
C PHE A 245 30.23 25.58 -11.03
N SER A 246 29.90 26.78 -11.49
CA SER A 246 29.92 28.01 -10.69
C SER A 246 28.57 28.72 -10.61
N THR A 247 27.66 28.47 -11.56
CA THR A 247 26.35 29.12 -11.58
C THR A 247 25.47 28.66 -10.41
N TYR A 248 25.40 27.35 -10.16
CA TYR A 248 24.74 26.81 -8.97
C TYR A 248 25.27 25.41 -8.61
N LYS A 249 25.40 25.15 -7.30
CA LYS A 249 25.61 23.82 -6.74
C LYS A 249 24.84 23.71 -5.41
N GLY A 250 24.14 22.60 -5.20
CA GLY A 250 23.39 22.34 -3.98
C GLY A 250 22.31 21.27 -4.16
N GLY A 251 21.33 21.23 -3.25
CA GLY A 251 20.26 20.22 -3.25
C GLY A 251 18.84 20.76 -3.42
N LYS A 252 18.66 21.95 -4.00
CA LYS A 252 17.31 22.52 -4.20
C LYS A 252 16.73 22.02 -5.53
N ALA A 253 15.46 21.64 -5.53
CA ALA A 253 14.69 21.32 -6.74
C ALA A 253 14.26 22.56 -7.53
N LYS A 254 14.21 23.73 -6.89
CA LYS A 254 13.81 25.01 -7.49
C LYS A 254 14.90 26.05 -7.31
N ILE A 255 15.48 26.51 -8.41
CA ILE A 255 16.69 27.34 -8.44
C ILE A 255 16.44 28.59 -9.29
N SER A 256 16.89 29.76 -8.82
CA SER A 256 16.93 30.98 -9.62
C SER A 256 18.39 31.34 -9.90
N VAL A 257 18.75 31.49 -11.17
CA VAL A 257 20.12 31.75 -11.66
C VAL A 257 20.14 32.91 -12.65
N GLU A 258 21.31 33.50 -12.87
CA GLU A 258 21.49 34.50 -13.94
C GLU A 258 21.08 33.94 -15.30
N ASN A 259 20.54 34.81 -16.15
CA ASN A 259 20.01 34.44 -17.47
C ASN A 259 21.12 34.24 -18.50
N TYR A 260 21.27 32.99 -18.96
CA TYR A 260 22.17 32.58 -20.04
C TYR A 260 21.38 31.89 -21.16
N PRO A 261 21.81 31.97 -22.42
CA PRO A 261 21.17 31.26 -23.53
C PRO A 261 21.25 29.72 -23.41
N TYR A 262 22.30 29.18 -22.80
CA TYR A 262 22.53 27.74 -22.68
C TYR A 262 22.77 27.35 -21.22
N TYR A 263 22.27 26.18 -20.83
CA TYR A 263 22.54 25.59 -19.51
C TYR A 263 23.01 24.14 -19.61
N GLY A 264 24.06 23.79 -18.88
CA GLY A 264 24.32 22.41 -18.49
C GLY A 264 23.70 22.15 -17.12
N VAL A 265 22.71 21.26 -17.06
CA VAL A 265 22.06 20.83 -15.81
C VAL A 265 22.45 19.40 -15.55
N HIS A 266 23.25 19.17 -14.51
CA HIS A 266 23.78 17.87 -14.11
C HIS A 266 23.29 17.50 -12.72
N LEU A 267 22.73 16.30 -12.57
CA LEU A 267 22.26 15.77 -11.30
C LEU A 267 22.96 14.45 -10.95
N ASP A 268 23.30 14.30 -9.66
CA ASP A 268 23.55 12.99 -9.05
C ASP A 268 22.21 12.47 -8.56
N VAL A 269 21.67 11.46 -9.25
CA VAL A 269 20.37 10.85 -8.95
C VAL A 269 20.55 9.40 -8.57
N GLU A 270 19.56 8.83 -7.91
CA GLU A 270 19.49 7.40 -7.67
C GLU A 270 18.08 6.92 -7.98
N LYS A 271 18.00 5.69 -8.49
CA LYS A 271 16.72 5.00 -8.70
C LYS A 271 16.54 4.00 -7.56
N CYS A 272 15.61 4.26 -6.67
CA CYS A 272 15.17 3.36 -5.62
C CYS A 272 13.83 2.75 -6.03
N GLY A 273 13.58 1.47 -5.73
CA GLY A 273 12.30 0.85 -6.11
C GLY A 273 12.28 0.24 -7.51
N LYS A 274 11.09 -0.22 -7.92
CA LYS A 274 10.85 -1.09 -9.10
C LYS A 274 11.68 -0.66 -10.33
N SER A 275 12.63 -1.52 -10.74
CA SER A 275 13.36 -1.35 -11.99
C SER A 275 12.48 -1.60 -13.21
#